data_AF-A0A815NJM6-F1
#
_entry.id   AF-A0A815NJM6-F1
#
_cell.length_a   1.000
_cell.length_b   1.000
_cell.length_c   1.000
_cell.angle_alpha   90.00
_cell.angle_beta   90.00
_cell.angle_gamma   90.00
#
_symmetry.space_group_name_H-M   'P 1'
#
loop_
_entity.id
_entity.type
_entity.pdbx_description
1 polymer ?
#
loop_
_entity_poly.entity_id
_entity_poly.type
_entity_poly.pdbx_seq_one_letter_code
_entity_poly.pdbx_strand_id
1 'polypeptide(L)'
;MYFIPKPHKKGTPLRPILNTIHAATKQISQFLDKSIRPLFDQFVRQTTFVDGADLLDRLQKHIQKGYFNASTLFITFDITNVYTMLPQEESLAMLAEFLRVHNCERVNGLSIDTIVELARVVLQANAFVCGNKFYRQMIGGAMGSAFTLTLANIFMWKWERQTIVPKLCSHEIYDRYIDDVFSTCNQSEDKVKELLEAANNFHPNIKLEYKIGKSVPFFDVLVKNNNGILASSVYHKSSAQPIVVSFLFDHP
;
A
#
# COMPACT_ATOMS: atom_id res chain seq x y z
N MET A 1 -15.39 -2.03 17.97
CA MET A 1 -14.74 -1.14 16.98
C MET A 1 -14.32 0.13 17.70
N TYR A 2 -13.17 0.69 17.35
CA TYR A 2 -12.75 2.02 17.82
C TYR A 2 -12.26 2.86 16.63
N PHE A 3 -12.05 4.15 16.83
CA PHE A 3 -11.65 5.07 15.77
C PHE A 3 -10.34 5.78 16.13
N ILE A 4 -9.44 5.90 15.15
CA ILE A 4 -8.21 6.70 15.27
C ILE A 4 -8.36 7.94 14.39
N PRO A 5 -8.25 9.16 14.94
CA PRO A 5 -8.32 10.37 14.13
C PRO A 5 -7.08 10.51 13.21
N LYS A 6 -7.28 11.04 12.00
CA LYS A 6 -6.20 11.45 11.10
C LYS A 6 -6.06 12.98 11.11
N PRO A 7 -5.38 13.59 12.11
CA PRO A 7 -5.30 15.05 12.27
C PRO A 7 -4.57 15.78 11.13
N HIS A 8 -3.79 15.04 10.34
CA HIS A 8 -3.07 15.57 9.18
C HIS A 8 -3.91 15.68 7.91
N LYS A 9 -5.13 15.11 7.87
CA LYS A 9 -6.04 15.22 6.73
C LYS A 9 -7.13 16.27 7.02
N LYS A 10 -7.55 17.02 5.99
CA LYS A 10 -8.61 18.03 6.11
C LYS A 10 -9.88 17.41 6.69
N GLY A 11 -10.44 18.05 7.73
CA GLY A 11 -11.65 17.57 8.41
C GLY A 11 -11.40 16.42 9.41
N THR A 12 -10.15 16.07 9.70
CA THR A 12 -9.75 15.05 10.71
C THR A 12 -10.57 13.75 10.60
N PRO A 13 -10.57 13.08 9.43
CA PRO A 13 -11.35 11.88 9.24
C PRO A 13 -10.95 10.78 10.24
N LEU A 14 -11.94 10.01 10.66
CA LEU A 14 -11.76 8.89 11.59
C LEU A 14 -11.41 7.62 10.82
N ARG A 15 -10.36 6.92 11.24
CA ARG A 15 -9.99 5.58 10.76
C ARG A 15 -10.63 4.53 11.67
N PRO A 16 -11.65 3.78 11.21
CA PRO A 16 -12.21 2.70 12.00
C PRO A 16 -11.19 1.56 12.13
N ILE A 17 -11.03 1.02 13.34
CA ILE A 17 -10.22 -0.17 13.59
C ILE A 17 -11.10 -1.23 14.26
N LEU A 18 -11.03 -2.45 13.73
CA LEU A 18 -11.68 -3.61 14.30
C LEU A 18 -10.70 -4.31 15.22
N ASN A 19 -11.09 -4.46 16.49
CA ASN A 19 -10.36 -5.32 17.40
C ASN A 19 -10.62 -6.79 17.00
N THR A 20 -9.62 -7.42 16.40
CA THR A 20 -9.68 -8.80 15.91
C THR A 20 -9.13 -9.81 16.91
N ILE A 21 -8.81 -9.41 18.16
CA ILE A 21 -8.18 -10.29 19.16
C ILE A 21 -8.98 -11.58 19.39
N HIS A 22 -10.31 -11.48 19.36
CA HIS A 22 -11.26 -12.59 19.55
C HIS A 22 -12.04 -12.95 18.27
N ALA A 23 -11.57 -12.51 17.10
CA ALA A 23 -12.22 -12.86 15.83
C ALA A 23 -12.09 -14.36 15.57
N ALA A 24 -13.18 -15.01 15.17
CA ALA A 24 -13.21 -16.44 14.86
C ALA A 24 -12.20 -16.84 13.77
N THR A 25 -11.91 -15.93 12.84
CA THR A 25 -10.98 -16.13 11.72
C THR A 25 -9.54 -15.75 12.01
N LYS A 26 -9.22 -15.31 13.24
CA LYS A 26 -7.89 -14.78 13.59
C LYS A 26 -6.77 -15.77 13.26
N GLN A 27 -6.92 -17.03 13.65
CA GLN A 27 -5.88 -18.05 13.45
C GLN A 27 -5.69 -18.37 11.95
N ILE A 28 -6.78 -18.43 11.19
CA ILE A 28 -6.72 -18.63 9.73
C ILE A 28 -6.03 -17.43 9.07
N SER A 29 -6.39 -16.21 9.45
CA SER A 29 -5.75 -14.98 8.96
C SER A 29 -4.25 -14.96 9.26
N GLN A 30 -3.85 -15.30 10.49
CA GLN A 30 -2.43 -15.39 10.85
C GLN A 30 -1.68 -16.48 10.08
N PHE A 31 -2.31 -17.64 9.89
CA PHE A 31 -1.73 -18.73 9.11
C PHE A 31 -1.51 -18.30 7.65
N LEU A 32 -2.53 -17.72 7.01
CA LEU A 32 -2.43 -17.25 5.63
C LEU A 32 -1.38 -16.15 5.48
N ASP A 33 -1.33 -15.18 6.39
CA ASP A 33 -0.32 -14.12 6.37
C ASP A 33 1.10 -14.70 6.46
N LYS A 34 1.35 -15.57 7.45
CA LYS A 34 2.66 -16.24 7.61
C LYS A 34 3.06 -17.10 6.40
N SER A 35 2.08 -17.63 5.68
CA SER A 35 2.30 -18.50 4.52
C SER A 35 2.57 -17.71 3.24
N ILE A 36 1.82 -16.62 3.03
CA ILE A 36 1.77 -15.91 1.75
C ILE A 36 2.65 -14.67 1.73
N ARG A 37 2.77 -13.95 2.85
CA ARG A 37 3.57 -12.73 2.93
C ARG A 37 5.03 -12.94 2.53
N PRO A 38 5.74 -14.01 2.96
CA PRO A 38 7.12 -14.24 2.53
C PRO A 38 7.24 -14.44 1.00
N LEU A 39 6.24 -15.08 0.38
CA LEU A 39 6.20 -15.24 -1.08
C LEU A 39 6.01 -13.88 -1.77
N PHE A 40 5.09 -13.06 -1.26
CA PHE A 40 4.90 -11.70 -1.75
C PHE A 40 6.19 -10.88 -1.65
N ASP A 41 6.80 -10.85 -0.48
CA ASP A 41 8.02 -10.09 -0.22
C ASP A 41 9.18 -10.60 -1.10
N GLN A 42 9.25 -11.91 -1.38
CA GLN A 42 10.26 -12.48 -2.27
C GLN A 42 10.07 -12.04 -3.73
N PHE A 43 8.84 -12.09 -4.25
CA PHE A 43 8.58 -11.85 -5.67
C PHE A 43 8.43 -10.37 -6.03
N VAL A 44 8.08 -9.51 -5.06
CA VAL A 44 7.71 -8.10 -5.30
C VAL A 44 8.69 -7.10 -4.68
N ARG A 45 9.79 -7.58 -4.05
CA ARG A 45 10.81 -6.72 -3.40
C ARG A 45 11.38 -5.60 -4.28
N GLN A 46 11.36 -5.78 -5.59
CA GLN A 46 11.94 -4.81 -6.53
C GLN A 46 11.13 -3.51 -6.61
N THR A 47 9.83 -3.57 -6.31
CA THR A 47 8.90 -2.43 -6.37
C THR A 47 8.39 -2.01 -5.00
N THR A 48 9.05 -2.47 -3.94
CA THR A 48 8.76 -2.08 -2.56
C THR A 48 10.03 -1.60 -1.88
N PHE A 49 9.90 -0.55 -1.07
CA PHE A 49 10.98 0.01 -0.25
C PHE A 49 10.54 0.02 1.21
N VAL A 50 11.50 0.12 2.12
CA VAL A 50 11.27 -0.09 3.55
C VAL A 50 11.11 1.22 4.32
N ASP A 51 11.91 2.24 3.99
CA ASP A 51 11.94 3.52 4.68
C ASP A 51 12.53 4.66 3.82
N GLY A 52 12.64 5.86 4.39
CA GLY A 52 13.22 7.02 3.72
C GLY A 52 14.73 6.88 3.41
N ALA A 53 15.48 6.05 4.14
CA ALA A 53 16.89 5.82 3.87
C ALA A 53 17.08 4.91 2.65
N ASP A 54 16.27 3.85 2.50
CA ASP A 54 16.23 3.00 1.31
C ASP A 54 15.87 3.83 0.06
N LEU A 55 14.91 4.76 0.18
CA LEU A 55 14.60 5.70 -0.90
C LEU A 55 15.81 6.54 -1.32
N LEU A 56 16.56 7.11 -0.37
CA LEU A 56 17.73 7.94 -0.67
C LEU A 56 18.83 7.10 -1.33
N ASP A 57 19.11 5.89 -0.86
CA ASP A 57 20.08 4.98 -1.48
C ASP A 57 19.71 4.65 -2.93
N ARG A 58 18.42 4.39 -3.20
CA ARG A 58 17.92 4.13 -4.56
C ARG A 58 18.05 5.35 -5.47
N LEU A 59 17.74 6.54 -4.97
CA LEU A 59 17.94 7.79 -5.71
C LEU A 59 19.43 8.02 -6.03
N GLN A 60 20.33 7.75 -5.09
CA GLN A 60 21.78 7.84 -5.33
C GLN A 60 22.22 6.86 -6.41
N LYS A 61 21.76 5.61 -6.37
CA LYS A 61 22.03 4.62 -7.43
C LYS A 61 21.48 5.05 -8.78
N HIS A 62 20.29 5.67 -8.81
CA HIS A 62 19.68 6.18 -10.03
C HIS A 62 20.49 7.35 -10.63
N ILE A 63 21.07 8.21 -9.80
CA ILE A 63 22.01 9.26 -10.22
C ILE A 63 23.31 8.66 -10.77
N GLN A 64 23.92 7.71 -10.05
CA GLN A 64 25.18 7.07 -10.47
C GLN A 64 25.06 6.38 -11.83
N LYS A 65 23.87 5.86 -12.17
CA LYS A 65 23.58 5.25 -13.47
C LYS A 65 23.28 6.27 -14.58
N GLY A 66 23.25 7.56 -14.29
CA GLY A 66 23.00 8.63 -15.26
C GLY A 66 21.52 8.79 -15.66
N TYR A 67 20.59 8.26 -14.86
CA TYR A 67 19.15 8.32 -15.17
C TYR A 67 18.47 9.57 -14.60
N PHE A 68 19.12 10.24 -13.64
CA PHE A 68 18.67 11.49 -13.04
C PHE A 68 19.18 12.72 -13.82
N ASN A 69 18.30 13.68 -14.10
CA ASN A 69 18.63 14.88 -14.86
C ASN A 69 17.76 16.09 -14.44
N ALA A 70 17.97 17.24 -15.09
CA ALA A 70 17.25 18.48 -14.78
C ALA A 70 15.74 18.44 -15.07
N SER A 71 15.28 17.53 -15.92
CA SER A 71 13.85 17.30 -16.20
C SER A 71 13.21 16.24 -15.31
N THR A 72 13.98 15.47 -14.52
CA THR A 72 13.42 14.45 -13.64
C THR A 72 12.41 15.05 -12.65
N LEU A 73 11.18 14.59 -12.75
CA LEU A 73 10.08 14.88 -11.84
C LEU A 73 10.01 13.79 -10.78
N PHE A 74 9.64 14.20 -9.57
CA PHE A 74 9.22 13.29 -8.52
C PHE A 74 7.70 13.21 -8.48
N ILE A 75 7.21 12.01 -8.27
CA ILE A 75 5.79 11.68 -8.21
C ILE A 75 5.57 10.97 -6.89
N THR A 76 4.64 11.47 -6.09
CA THR A 76 4.18 10.80 -4.88
C THR A 76 2.68 10.65 -4.95
N PHE A 77 2.14 9.50 -4.59
CA PHE A 77 0.69 9.36 -4.46
C PHE A 77 0.28 8.41 -3.34
N ASP A 78 -0.82 8.78 -2.68
CA ASP A 78 -1.51 7.97 -1.66
C ASP A 78 -2.66 7.23 -2.35
N ILE A 79 -2.70 5.91 -2.17
CA ILE A 79 -3.80 5.08 -2.67
C ILE A 79 -4.86 5.00 -1.57
N THR A 80 -5.99 5.65 -1.80
CA THR A 80 -7.00 5.81 -0.76
C THR A 80 -7.69 4.49 -0.42
N ASN A 81 -7.77 4.18 0.87
CA ASN A 81 -8.65 3.15 1.45
C ASN A 81 -8.47 1.73 0.89
N VAL A 82 -7.26 1.37 0.40
CA VAL A 82 -6.98 0.05 -0.21
C VAL A 82 -7.59 -1.08 0.61
N TYR A 83 -7.29 -1.18 1.90
CA TYR A 83 -7.77 -2.28 2.76
C TYR A 83 -9.29 -2.40 2.90
N THR A 84 -9.97 -1.27 2.99
CA THR A 84 -11.41 -1.20 3.26
C THR A 84 -12.27 -1.28 2.01
N MET A 85 -11.69 -1.04 0.84
CA MET A 85 -12.40 -0.96 -0.43
C MET A 85 -12.05 -2.07 -1.42
N LEU A 86 -11.23 -3.05 -1.01
CA LEU A 86 -10.91 -4.23 -1.83
C LEU A 86 -12.18 -5.02 -2.18
N PRO A 87 -12.51 -5.21 -3.47
CA PRO A 87 -13.53 -6.16 -3.88
C PRO A 87 -13.09 -7.57 -3.48
N GLN A 88 -13.85 -8.24 -2.63
CA GLN A 88 -13.42 -9.49 -2.00
C GLN A 88 -13.17 -10.60 -3.04
N GLU A 89 -14.14 -10.85 -3.94
CA GLU A 89 -14.02 -11.88 -4.98
C GLU A 89 -12.86 -11.63 -5.95
N GLU A 90 -12.70 -10.37 -6.36
CA GLU A 90 -11.59 -9.99 -7.22
C GLU A 90 -10.25 -10.19 -6.52
N SER A 91 -10.16 -9.81 -5.25
CA SER A 91 -8.95 -10.02 -4.44
C SER A 91 -8.59 -11.50 -4.30
N LEU A 92 -9.59 -12.37 -4.14
CA LEU A 92 -9.40 -13.83 -4.10
C LEU A 92 -8.91 -14.37 -5.45
N ALA A 93 -9.46 -13.88 -6.56
CA ALA A 93 -8.97 -14.22 -7.89
C ALA A 93 -7.52 -13.75 -8.09
N MET A 94 -7.16 -12.56 -7.60
CA MET A 94 -5.78 -12.04 -7.67
C MET A 94 -4.80 -12.84 -6.83
N LEU A 95 -5.22 -13.31 -5.66
CA LEU A 95 -4.43 -14.24 -4.86
C LEU A 95 -4.12 -15.53 -5.64
N ALA A 96 -5.15 -16.12 -6.27
CA ALA A 96 -4.97 -17.33 -7.06
C ALA A 96 -4.03 -17.10 -8.25
N GLU A 97 -4.22 -16.00 -8.98
CA GLU A 97 -3.36 -15.62 -10.11
C GLU A 97 -1.91 -15.37 -9.69
N PHE A 98 -1.70 -14.63 -8.59
CA PHE A 98 -0.38 -14.37 -8.04
C PHE A 98 0.38 -15.68 -7.78
N LEU A 99 -0.27 -16.64 -7.09
CA LEU A 99 0.34 -17.93 -6.80
C LEU A 99 0.64 -18.73 -8.08
N ARG A 100 -0.26 -18.71 -9.07
CA ARG A 100 -0.04 -19.41 -10.36
C ARG A 100 1.11 -18.81 -11.16
N VAL A 101 1.16 -17.49 -11.30
CA VAL A 101 2.20 -16.78 -12.07
C VAL A 101 3.59 -17.02 -11.49
N HIS A 102 3.69 -17.25 -10.18
CA HIS A 102 4.94 -17.55 -9.49
C HIS A 102 5.18 -19.05 -9.25
N ASN A 103 4.46 -19.93 -9.95
CA ASN A 103 4.60 -21.39 -9.87
C ASN A 103 4.48 -21.95 -8.43
N CYS A 104 3.69 -21.28 -7.59
CA CYS A 104 3.40 -21.70 -6.21
C CYS A 104 2.17 -22.61 -6.20
N GLU A 105 2.28 -23.78 -6.82
CA GLU A 105 1.15 -24.74 -6.92
C GLU A 105 0.64 -25.22 -5.55
N ARG A 106 1.55 -25.26 -4.56
CA ARG A 106 1.22 -25.55 -3.17
C ARG A 106 1.92 -24.58 -2.23
N VAL A 107 1.20 -24.13 -1.21
CA VAL A 107 1.74 -23.30 -0.13
C VAL A 107 1.53 -24.04 1.18
N ASN A 108 2.61 -24.35 1.90
CA ASN A 108 2.57 -25.16 3.12
C ASN A 108 1.80 -26.48 2.95
N GLY A 109 1.96 -27.12 1.79
CA GLY A 109 1.27 -28.37 1.46
C GLY A 109 -0.20 -28.22 1.02
N LEU A 110 -0.79 -27.04 1.09
CA LEU A 110 -2.16 -26.77 0.65
C LEU A 110 -2.20 -26.38 -0.83
N SER A 111 -3.25 -26.78 -1.55
CA SER A 111 -3.47 -26.33 -2.93
C SER A 111 -3.87 -24.85 -2.98
N ILE A 112 -3.70 -24.21 -4.14
CA ILE A 112 -4.16 -22.84 -4.38
C ILE A 112 -5.64 -22.69 -4.03
N ASP A 113 -6.49 -23.64 -4.44
CA ASP A 113 -7.93 -23.59 -4.17
C ASP A 113 -8.23 -23.62 -2.66
N THR A 114 -7.51 -24.44 -1.89
CA THR A 114 -7.65 -24.46 -0.42
C THR A 114 -7.21 -23.13 0.20
N ILE A 115 -6.11 -22.54 -0.27
CA ILE A 115 -5.65 -21.23 0.19
C ILE A 115 -6.70 -20.14 -0.10
N VAL A 116 -7.30 -20.15 -1.30
CA VAL A 116 -8.34 -19.21 -1.70
C VAL A 116 -9.60 -19.37 -0.84
N GLU A 117 -10.03 -20.60 -0.55
CA GLU A 117 -11.20 -20.82 0.31
C GLU A 117 -10.95 -20.41 1.76
N LEU A 118 -9.76 -20.65 2.30
CA LEU A 118 -9.39 -20.12 3.62
C LEU A 118 -9.40 -18.58 3.63
N ALA A 119 -8.88 -17.95 2.57
CA ALA A 119 -8.92 -16.50 2.42
C ALA A 119 -10.35 -15.97 2.32
N ARG A 120 -11.23 -16.68 1.60
CA ARG A 120 -12.66 -16.36 1.49
C ARG A 120 -13.33 -16.38 2.86
N VAL A 121 -13.08 -17.41 3.67
CA VAL A 121 -13.57 -17.50 5.05
C VAL A 121 -13.11 -16.29 5.87
N VAL A 122 -11.82 -15.92 5.78
CA VAL A 122 -11.28 -14.74 6.48
C VAL A 122 -11.98 -13.45 6.07
N LEU A 123 -12.34 -13.27 4.80
CA LEU A 123 -13.01 -12.05 4.31
C LEU A 123 -14.50 -12.02 4.68
N GLN A 124 -15.21 -13.13 4.48
CA GLN A 124 -16.68 -13.19 4.59
C GLN A 124 -17.18 -13.38 6.02
N ALA A 125 -16.40 -14.00 6.90
CA ALA A 125 -16.76 -14.17 8.31
C ALA A 125 -16.34 -12.98 9.19
N ASN A 126 -15.97 -11.84 8.60
CA ASN A 126 -15.70 -10.59 9.32
C ASN A 126 -17.01 -9.94 9.80
N ALA A 127 -17.45 -10.37 10.98
CA ALA A 127 -18.54 -9.76 11.72
C ALA A 127 -18.03 -9.01 12.96
N PHE A 128 -18.68 -7.90 13.30
CA PHE A 128 -18.34 -7.09 14.48
C PHE A 128 -19.58 -6.44 15.09
N VAL A 129 -19.46 -6.03 16.35
CA VAL A 129 -20.50 -5.30 17.08
C VAL A 129 -20.13 -3.82 17.19
N CYS A 130 -21.10 -2.94 16.91
CA CYS A 130 -21.00 -1.51 17.13
C CYS A 130 -22.35 -0.98 17.63
N GLY A 131 -22.36 -0.25 18.76
CA GLY A 131 -23.60 0.30 19.31
C GLY A 131 -24.70 -0.75 19.51
N ASN A 132 -24.35 -1.92 20.07
CA ASN A 132 -25.23 -3.08 20.28
C ASN A 132 -25.88 -3.67 19.02
N LYS A 133 -25.40 -3.32 17.82
CA LYS A 133 -25.83 -3.90 16.55
C LYS A 133 -24.72 -4.74 15.95
N PHE A 134 -25.10 -5.84 15.32
CA PHE A 134 -24.21 -6.72 14.58
C PHE A 134 -24.06 -6.24 13.13
N TYR A 135 -22.83 -6.19 12.66
CA TYR A 135 -22.49 -5.81 11.30
C TYR A 135 -21.58 -6.86 10.68
N ARG A 136 -21.71 -7.04 9.37
CA ARG A 136 -20.78 -7.82 8.56
C ARG A 136 -20.15 -6.90 7.53
N GLN A 137 -18.83 -7.02 7.36
CA GLN A 137 -18.12 -6.26 6.34
C GLN A 137 -18.35 -6.89 4.96
N MET A 138 -18.96 -6.12 4.05
CA MET A 138 -19.30 -6.59 2.70
C MET A 138 -18.23 -6.28 1.64
N ILE A 139 -17.36 -5.30 1.91
CA ILE A 139 -16.28 -4.85 1.02
C ILE A 139 -15.01 -4.69 1.87
N GLY A 140 -13.87 -5.02 1.27
CA GLY A 140 -12.58 -4.99 1.95
C GLY A 140 -12.42 -6.13 2.95
N GLY A 141 -11.34 -6.06 3.71
CA GLY A 141 -11.12 -6.91 4.88
C GLY A 141 -11.11 -6.09 6.17
N ALA A 142 -11.18 -6.80 7.30
CA ALA A 142 -11.12 -6.17 8.61
C ALA A 142 -9.79 -5.43 8.80
N MET A 143 -9.84 -4.12 9.05
CA MET A 143 -8.67 -3.35 9.49
C MET A 143 -8.24 -3.89 10.86
N GLY A 144 -7.18 -4.69 10.88
CA GLY A 144 -6.71 -5.48 12.04
C GLY A 144 -6.55 -6.98 11.77
N SER A 145 -7.03 -7.48 10.62
CA SER A 145 -6.73 -8.82 10.14
C SER A 145 -5.32 -8.86 9.55
N ALA A 146 -4.48 -9.81 10.00
CA ALA A 146 -3.11 -9.96 9.53
C ALA A 146 -3.05 -10.16 8.00
N PHE A 147 -3.86 -11.09 7.49
CA PHE A 147 -3.87 -11.43 6.06
C PHE A 147 -4.40 -10.32 5.15
N THR A 148 -5.26 -9.43 5.65
CA THR A 148 -5.89 -8.39 4.81
C THR A 148 -4.84 -7.44 4.22
N LEU A 149 -3.76 -7.16 4.95
CA LEU A 149 -2.66 -6.34 4.43
C LEU A 149 -1.93 -7.03 3.27
N THR A 150 -1.61 -8.31 3.44
CA THR A 150 -0.94 -9.12 2.41
C THR A 150 -1.82 -9.25 1.16
N LEU A 151 -3.12 -9.48 1.33
CA LEU A 151 -4.06 -9.56 0.22
C LEU A 151 -4.19 -8.22 -0.54
N ALA A 152 -4.24 -7.11 0.17
CA ALA A 152 -4.24 -5.77 -0.41
C ALA A 152 -2.99 -5.52 -1.26
N ASN A 153 -1.82 -5.93 -0.74
CA ASN A 153 -0.55 -5.79 -1.45
C ASN A 153 -0.51 -6.61 -2.74
N ILE A 154 -1.08 -7.83 -2.73
CA ILE A 154 -1.22 -8.67 -3.93
C ILE A 154 -2.17 -8.04 -4.95
N PHE A 155 -3.30 -7.47 -4.49
CA PHE A 155 -4.21 -6.75 -5.36
C PHE A 155 -3.51 -5.57 -6.05
N MET A 156 -2.76 -4.79 -5.27
CA MET A 156 -1.98 -3.67 -5.79
C MET A 156 -0.92 -4.15 -6.77
N TRP A 157 -0.19 -5.24 -6.49
CA TRP A 157 0.79 -5.79 -7.43
C TRP A 157 0.21 -6.01 -8.83
N LYS A 158 -1.02 -6.54 -8.94
CA LYS A 158 -1.64 -6.70 -10.26
C LYS A 158 -2.05 -5.37 -10.87
N TRP A 159 -2.72 -4.52 -10.10
CA TRP A 159 -3.16 -3.20 -10.57
C TRP A 159 -1.96 -2.39 -11.12
N GLU A 160 -0.84 -2.36 -10.39
CA GLU A 160 0.38 -1.66 -10.77
C GLU A 160 0.94 -2.17 -12.10
N ARG A 161 0.95 -3.49 -12.28
CA ARG A 161 1.40 -4.16 -13.52
C ARG A 161 0.49 -3.94 -14.71
N GLN A 162 -0.76 -3.56 -14.50
CA GLN A 162 -1.72 -3.28 -15.58
C GLN A 162 -1.82 -1.79 -15.92
N THR A 163 -1.40 -0.91 -15.00
CA THR A 163 -1.62 0.53 -15.12
C THR A 163 -0.32 1.32 -15.25
N ILE A 164 0.51 1.31 -14.22
CA ILE A 164 1.66 2.22 -14.08
C ILE A 164 2.94 1.58 -14.63
N VAL A 165 3.28 0.37 -14.19
CA VAL A 165 4.56 -0.29 -14.50
C VAL A 165 4.82 -0.39 -16.01
N PRO A 166 3.85 -0.76 -16.89
CA PRO A 166 4.10 -0.86 -18.32
C PRO A 166 4.38 0.47 -19.02
N LYS A 167 3.95 1.59 -18.41
CA LYS A 167 4.03 2.93 -19.00
C LYS A 167 5.21 3.73 -18.44
N LEU A 168 5.84 3.26 -17.37
CA LEU A 168 7.08 3.83 -16.86
C LEU A 168 8.24 3.47 -17.79
N CYS A 169 9.17 4.42 -17.97
CA CYS A 169 10.40 4.13 -18.69
C CYS A 169 11.26 3.15 -17.87
N SER A 170 12.04 2.31 -18.56
CA SER A 170 12.79 1.18 -17.96
C SER A 170 13.76 1.53 -16.84
N HIS A 171 14.07 2.81 -16.67
CA HIS A 171 15.08 3.31 -15.73
C HIS A 171 14.47 4.08 -14.56
N GLU A 172 13.16 4.34 -14.57
CA GLU A 172 12.49 5.09 -13.53
C GLU A 172 12.35 4.29 -12.24
N ILE A 173 12.44 4.99 -11.11
CA ILE A 173 12.10 4.42 -9.81
C ILE A 173 10.58 4.30 -9.74
N TYR A 174 10.08 3.14 -9.30
CA TYR A 174 8.70 2.95 -8.88
C TYR A 174 8.68 2.04 -7.68
N ASP A 175 8.25 2.61 -6.57
CA ASP A 175 8.52 2.06 -5.27
C ASP A 175 7.30 2.35 -4.38
N ARG A 176 6.72 1.29 -3.79
CA ARG A 176 5.54 1.39 -2.92
C ARG A 176 5.82 0.89 -1.51
N TYR A 177 5.35 1.66 -0.54
CA TYR A 177 5.21 1.24 0.85
C TYR A 177 3.74 1.29 1.22
N ILE A 178 3.10 0.12 1.32
CA ILE A 178 1.70 0.00 1.75
C ILE A 178 0.79 0.81 0.78
N ASP A 179 0.29 1.97 1.21
CA ASP A 179 -0.56 2.92 0.47
C ASP A 179 0.21 4.11 -0.13
N ASP A 180 1.44 4.37 0.31
CA ASP A 180 2.29 5.45 -0.17
C ASP A 180 3.20 4.98 -1.32
N VAL A 181 3.17 5.68 -2.45
CA VAL A 181 4.02 5.39 -3.62
C VAL A 181 4.95 6.56 -3.91
N PHE A 182 6.20 6.24 -4.26
CA PHE A 182 7.19 7.16 -4.80
C PHE A 182 7.64 6.70 -6.19
N SER A 183 7.75 7.64 -7.11
CA SER A 183 8.27 7.36 -8.45
C SER A 183 9.04 8.55 -9.02
N THR A 184 9.99 8.27 -9.91
CA THR A 184 10.64 9.28 -10.76
C THR A 184 10.06 9.23 -12.17
N CYS A 185 10.09 10.35 -12.89
CA CYS A 185 9.78 10.36 -14.31
C CYS A 185 10.52 11.46 -15.05
N ASN A 186 11.13 11.14 -16.17
CA ASN A 186 11.77 12.08 -17.08
C ASN A 186 10.85 12.59 -18.20
N GLN A 187 9.60 12.16 -18.24
CA GLN A 187 8.61 12.65 -19.20
C GLN A 187 8.03 14.02 -18.76
N SER A 188 7.31 14.67 -19.67
CA SER A 188 6.62 15.92 -19.34
C SER A 188 5.56 15.69 -18.26
N GLU A 189 5.31 16.72 -17.45
CA GLU A 189 4.31 16.67 -16.39
C GLU A 189 2.91 16.29 -16.93
N ASP A 190 2.56 16.73 -18.13
CA ASP A 190 1.28 16.39 -18.78
C ASP A 190 1.15 14.89 -19.07
N LYS A 191 2.22 14.23 -19.54
CA LYS A 191 2.22 12.78 -19.76
C LYS A 191 2.10 12.00 -18.46
N VAL A 192 2.76 12.49 -17.40
CA VAL A 192 2.64 11.92 -16.07
C VAL A 192 1.21 12.05 -15.55
N LYS A 193 0.57 13.20 -15.72
CA LYS A 193 -0.83 13.42 -15.35
C LYS A 193 -1.75 12.48 -16.12
N GLU A 194 -1.58 12.36 -17.43
CA GLU A 194 -2.36 11.43 -18.25
C GLU A 194 -2.24 9.98 -17.77
N LEU A 195 -1.02 9.55 -17.43
CA LEU A 195 -0.74 8.24 -16.85
C LEU A 195 -1.52 8.02 -15.53
N LEU A 196 -1.40 8.96 -14.60
CA LEU A 196 -2.02 8.86 -13.28
C LEU A 196 -3.55 8.95 -13.36
N GLU A 197 -4.11 9.78 -14.24
CA GLU A 197 -5.55 9.85 -14.48
C GLU A 197 -6.08 8.55 -15.10
N ALA A 198 -5.36 7.96 -16.07
CA ALA A 198 -5.73 6.66 -16.62
C ALA A 198 -5.71 5.57 -15.52
N ALA A 199 -4.71 5.59 -14.64
CA ALA A 199 -4.63 4.67 -13.51
C ALA A 199 -5.77 4.88 -12.48
N ASN A 200 -6.11 6.14 -12.19
CA ASN A 200 -7.19 6.53 -11.27
C ASN A 200 -8.60 6.17 -11.79
N ASN A 201 -8.74 6.02 -13.11
CA ASN A 201 -9.97 5.59 -13.78
C ASN A 201 -10.01 4.08 -14.07
N PHE A 202 -8.93 3.35 -13.82
CA PHE A 202 -8.83 1.92 -14.14
C PHE A 202 -9.75 1.05 -13.28
N HIS A 203 -9.92 1.39 -11.99
CA HIS A 203 -10.73 0.60 -11.07
C HIS A 203 -11.59 1.50 -10.18
N PRO A 204 -12.91 1.26 -10.06
CA PRO A 204 -13.83 2.16 -9.34
C PRO A 204 -13.50 2.33 -7.86
N ASN A 205 -12.93 1.30 -7.22
CA ASN A 205 -12.57 1.32 -5.80
C ASN A 205 -11.14 1.78 -5.52
N ILE A 206 -10.36 2.14 -6.55
CA ILE A 206 -9.03 2.73 -6.37
C ILE A 206 -9.14 4.22 -6.63
N LYS A 207 -8.60 5.01 -5.71
CA LYS A 207 -8.45 6.46 -5.88
C LYS A 207 -7.06 6.92 -5.49
N LEU A 208 -6.46 7.72 -6.36
CA LEU A 208 -5.10 8.24 -6.20
C LEU A 208 -5.17 9.71 -5.80
N GLU A 209 -4.51 10.06 -4.69
CA GLU A 209 -4.19 11.45 -4.36
C GLU A 209 -2.71 11.68 -4.64
N TYR A 210 -2.39 12.38 -5.74
CA TYR A 210 -1.01 12.51 -6.22
C TYR A 210 -0.47 13.94 -6.14
N LYS A 211 0.86 14.03 -6.08
CA LYS A 211 1.65 15.26 -6.25
C LYS A 211 2.79 14.98 -7.21
N ILE A 212 3.02 15.93 -8.10
CA ILE A 212 4.11 15.89 -9.09
C ILE A 212 4.93 17.16 -8.89
N GLY A 213 6.25 17.05 -8.95
CA GLY A 213 7.09 18.23 -9.01
C GLY A 213 8.58 17.94 -8.83
N LYS A 214 9.37 19.01 -8.86
CA LYS A 214 10.81 18.95 -8.57
C LYS A 214 11.13 18.97 -7.07
N SER A 215 10.12 19.11 -6.21
CA SER A 215 10.27 19.11 -4.76
C SER A 215 9.04 18.45 -4.15
N VAL A 216 9.19 17.27 -3.55
CA VAL A 216 8.06 16.54 -2.97
C VAL A 216 8.43 15.98 -1.59
N PRO A 217 7.53 16.08 -0.60
CA PRO A 217 7.70 15.38 0.66
C PRO A 217 7.28 13.92 0.52
N PHE A 218 8.06 13.02 1.10
CA PHE A 218 7.75 11.60 1.18
C PHE A 218 8.32 11.01 2.48
N PHE A 219 7.46 10.39 3.29
CA PHE A 219 7.73 10.10 4.71
C PHE A 219 8.26 11.33 5.48
N ASP A 220 9.46 11.20 6.04
CA ASP A 220 10.22 12.16 6.82
C ASP A 220 11.32 12.85 5.99
N VAL A 221 11.27 12.72 4.66
CA VAL A 221 12.25 13.30 3.74
C VAL A 221 11.55 14.24 2.74
N LEU A 222 12.12 15.43 2.54
CA LEU A 222 11.82 16.29 1.41
C LEU A 222 12.90 16.06 0.35
N VAL A 223 12.52 15.52 -0.81
CA VAL A 223 13.45 15.37 -1.94
C VAL A 223 13.26 16.51 -2.92
N LYS A 224 14.38 17.03 -3.45
CA LYS A 224 14.41 18.18 -4.37
C LYS A 224 15.41 17.98 -5.51
N ASN A 225 14.99 18.31 -6.73
CA ASN A 225 15.82 18.33 -7.92
C ASN A 225 16.19 19.79 -8.24
N ASN A 226 17.42 20.17 -7.93
CA ASN A 226 18.00 21.47 -8.26
C ASN A 226 18.74 21.39 -9.60
N ASN A 227 17.99 21.32 -10.71
CA ASN A 227 18.52 21.27 -12.08
C ASN A 227 19.54 20.13 -12.33
N GLY A 228 19.20 18.91 -11.90
CA GLY A 228 20.02 17.72 -12.04
C GLY A 228 20.86 17.39 -10.80
N ILE A 229 20.78 18.22 -9.75
CA ILE A 229 21.42 17.96 -8.46
C ILE A 229 20.35 17.58 -7.45
N LEU A 230 20.42 16.36 -6.93
CA LEU A 230 19.53 15.91 -5.85
C LEU A 230 19.92 16.59 -4.53
N ALA A 231 18.94 17.20 -3.87
CA ALA A 231 19.03 17.69 -2.51
C ALA A 231 17.94 17.02 -1.67
N SER A 232 18.23 16.74 -0.40
CA SER A 232 17.28 16.21 0.55
C SER A 232 17.37 16.92 1.89
N SER A 233 16.24 17.06 2.58
CA SER A 233 16.18 17.56 3.95
C SER A 233 15.16 16.77 4.77
N VAL A 234 15.25 16.86 6.09
CA VAL A 234 14.21 16.30 6.97
C VAL A 234 12.89 17.04 6.74
N TYR A 235 11.79 16.30 6.67
CA TYR A 235 10.43 16.82 6.52
C TYR A 235 9.57 16.39 7.70
N HIS A 236 8.89 17.34 8.32
CA HIS A 236 7.89 17.07 9.34
C HIS A 236 6.52 17.50 8.84
N LYS A 237 5.55 16.57 8.85
CA LYS A 237 4.16 16.92 8.60
C LYS A 237 3.71 17.94 9.65
N SER A 238 3.03 19.00 9.21
CA SER A 238 2.62 20.14 10.03
C SER A 238 1.75 19.79 11.26
N SER A 239 1.21 18.58 11.32
CA SER A 239 0.37 18.08 12.41
C SER A 239 0.94 16.81 13.08
N ALA A 240 2.23 16.52 12.94
CA ALA A 240 2.89 15.45 13.69
C ALA A 240 3.05 15.89 15.15
N GLN A 241 1.94 15.92 15.90
CA GLN A 241 2.07 15.84 17.34
C GLN A 241 2.49 14.41 17.67
N PRO A 242 3.56 14.18 18.45
CA PRO A 242 3.82 12.86 18.98
C PRO A 242 2.54 12.42 19.70
N ILE A 243 2.06 11.22 19.40
CA ILE A 243 1.01 10.61 20.22
C ILE A 243 1.67 10.35 21.57
N VAL A 244 1.59 11.33 22.47
CA VAL A 244 1.98 11.16 23.86
C VAL A 244 0.83 10.42 24.50
N VAL A 245 0.94 9.09 24.57
CA VAL A 245 0.10 8.32 25.46
C VAL A 245 0.45 8.80 26.87
N SER A 246 -0.49 9.45 27.54
CA SER A 246 -0.28 9.87 28.93
C SER A 246 0.13 8.64 29.75
N PHE A 247 1.15 8.78 30.58
CA PHE A 247 1.64 7.74 31.50
C PHE A 247 0.52 7.12 32.37
N LEU A 248 -0.62 7.81 32.49
CA LEU A 248 -1.80 7.39 33.27
C LEU A 248 -2.78 6.48 32.52
N PHE A 249 -2.51 6.08 31.26
CA PHE A 249 -3.33 5.08 30.58
C PHE A 249 -2.95 3.66 31.03
N ASP A 250 -3.66 3.13 32.02
CA ASP A 250 -3.70 1.70 32.29
C ASP A 250 -4.56 1.00 31.22
N HIS A 251 -3.99 -0.01 30.56
CA HIS A 251 -4.75 -0.98 29.79
C HIS A 251 -5.14 -2.14 30.72
N PRO A 252 -6.41 -2.57 30.75
CA PRO A 252 -6.82 -3.80 31.43
C PRO A 252 -6.23 -5.06 30.77
#